data_AF-A0AAN6WXV7-F1
#
_entry.id   AF-A0AAN6WXV7-F1
#
_cell.length_a   1.000
_cell.length_b   1.000
_cell.length_c   1.000
_cell.angle_alpha   90.00
_cell.angle_beta   90.00
_cell.angle_gamma   90.00
#
_symmetry.space_group_name_H-M   'P 1'
#
loop_
_entity.id
_entity.type
_entity.pdbx_description
1 polymer ?
#
loop_
_entity_poly.entity_id
_entity_poly.type
_entity_poly.pdbx_seq_one_letter_code
_entity_poly.pdbx_strand_id
1 'polypeptide(L)'
;MLAGNLLQSLPAEMASCKNLALLRLSANNFSELPSWLFTLPQLAFLSFAGNPCASSSSANGTRTPFGLAHVPWSDLEVQHTLGSGASGVISQALWKQTPEYVEEVAVKLFRGSLTSDGTPADEMAACLAAGCHESLITILGKIHDHPEEEGMLEGGLVMQLIPDSYKVLGQPPSLDTCTRDLFPSESTERLQTGTILSMLTGIAGAAAHLHERGIAHGDLYAHNILASKEDAHALLGDFGAATIYGVGSERDCEIEKLEVLAFAHLLEDMLGLVSEDDDSAEGEGVESEPLRKRLWELQKKCSVPDVGGRPSFEEILEELEGMMGWRGMMRIPTIPN
;
A
#
# COMPACT_ATOMS: atom_id res chain seq x y z
N MET A 1 7.07 11.44 -14.49
CA MET A 1 8.12 11.19 -13.49
C MET A 1 8.97 12.46 -13.33
N LEU A 2 9.00 13.05 -12.14
CA LEU A 2 9.79 14.25 -11.82
C LEU A 2 10.61 14.10 -10.52
N ALA A 3 10.75 12.86 -10.01
CA ALA A 3 11.49 12.59 -8.78
C ALA A 3 12.99 12.89 -8.90
N GLY A 4 13.64 13.24 -7.80
CA GLY A 4 15.09 13.42 -7.74
C GLY A 4 15.62 14.65 -8.45
N ASN A 5 14.81 15.70 -8.56
CA ASN A 5 15.20 16.97 -9.17
C ASN A 5 15.37 18.03 -8.07
N LEU A 6 15.52 19.29 -8.47
CA LEU A 6 15.63 20.43 -7.54
C LEU A 6 14.42 21.36 -7.69
N LEU A 7 13.28 20.83 -8.13
CA LEU A 7 12.09 21.62 -8.42
C LEU A 7 11.50 22.20 -7.13
N GLN A 8 11.11 23.47 -7.19
CA GLN A 8 10.41 24.17 -6.10
C GLN A 8 8.94 24.43 -6.44
N SER A 9 8.58 24.34 -7.72
CA SER A 9 7.25 24.62 -8.24
C SER A 9 7.00 23.84 -9.52
N LEU A 10 5.73 23.60 -9.82
CA LEU A 10 5.26 23.12 -11.13
C LEU A 10 4.61 24.28 -11.91
N PRO A 11 4.69 24.30 -13.25
CA PRO A 11 3.98 25.28 -14.07
C PRO A 11 2.46 25.29 -13.80
N ALA A 12 1.86 26.47 -13.71
CA ALA A 12 0.42 26.60 -13.42
C ALA A 12 -0.46 25.99 -14.52
N GLU A 13 0.05 25.92 -15.75
CA GLU A 13 -0.61 25.33 -16.91
C GLU A 13 -0.89 23.84 -16.72
N MET A 14 -0.12 23.14 -15.86
CA MET A 14 -0.35 21.73 -15.53
C MET A 14 -1.70 21.49 -14.83
N ALA A 15 -2.34 22.53 -14.27
CA ALA A 15 -3.72 22.46 -13.77
C ALA A 15 -4.74 22.05 -14.88
N SER A 16 -4.36 22.21 -16.15
CA SER A 16 -5.16 21.81 -17.31
C SER A 16 -4.94 20.37 -17.75
N CYS A 17 -3.98 19.65 -17.16
CA CYS A 17 -3.71 18.24 -17.47
C CYS A 17 -4.76 17.31 -16.83
N LYS A 18 -6.02 17.39 -17.29
CA LYS A 18 -7.15 16.69 -16.66
C LYS A 18 -7.07 15.16 -16.71
N ASN A 19 -6.22 14.60 -17.57
CA ASN A 19 -5.95 13.16 -17.67
C ASN A 19 -4.68 12.73 -16.92
N LEU A 20 -4.03 13.62 -16.17
CA LEU A 20 -2.86 13.26 -15.38
C LEU A 20 -3.28 12.34 -14.23
N ALA A 21 -2.87 11.07 -14.30
CA ALA A 21 -3.24 10.06 -13.31
C ALA A 21 -2.15 9.72 -12.29
N LEU A 22 -0.88 9.90 -12.68
CA LEU A 22 0.27 9.58 -11.86
C LEU A 22 1.28 10.74 -11.88
N LEU A 23 1.74 11.15 -10.70
CA LEU A 23 2.75 12.19 -10.55
C LEU A 23 3.73 11.82 -9.42
N ARG A 24 4.99 11.57 -9.79
CA ARG A 24 6.10 11.36 -8.84
C ARG A 24 6.90 12.65 -8.68
N LEU A 25 6.87 13.24 -7.48
CA LEU A 25 7.57 14.47 -7.09
C LEU A 25 8.61 14.23 -5.98
N SER A 26 8.84 12.99 -5.56
CA SER A 26 9.74 12.69 -4.45
C SER A 26 11.16 13.25 -4.66
N ALA A 27 11.87 13.54 -3.57
CA ALA A 27 13.21 14.12 -3.56
C ALA A 27 13.34 15.37 -4.45
N ASN A 28 12.60 16.42 -4.09
CA ASN A 28 12.64 17.76 -4.70
C ASN A 28 12.70 18.83 -3.59
N ASN A 29 12.40 20.10 -3.90
CA ASN A 29 12.44 21.23 -2.97
C ASN A 29 11.07 21.91 -2.81
N PHE A 30 9.97 21.18 -2.94
CA PHE A 30 8.63 21.74 -2.75
C PHE A 30 8.39 22.11 -1.29
N SER A 31 8.22 23.41 -1.02
CA SER A 31 7.80 23.90 0.31
C SER A 31 6.29 23.78 0.52
N GLU A 32 5.54 23.67 -0.57
CA GLU A 32 4.13 23.30 -0.58
C GLU A 32 3.76 22.60 -1.89
N LEU A 33 2.75 21.74 -1.86
CA LEU A 33 2.13 21.20 -3.06
C LEU A 33 1.21 22.25 -3.71
N PRO A 34 1.20 22.40 -5.05
CA PRO A 34 0.24 23.28 -5.72
C PRO A 34 -1.20 22.81 -5.49
N SER A 35 -2.09 23.71 -5.03
CA SER A 35 -3.48 23.36 -4.70
C SER A 35 -4.28 22.79 -5.88
N TRP A 36 -3.92 23.15 -7.12
CA TRP A 36 -4.58 22.61 -8.30
C TRP A 36 -4.39 21.09 -8.48
N LEU A 37 -3.40 20.46 -7.83
CA LEU A 37 -3.24 19.00 -7.85
C LEU A 37 -4.51 18.30 -7.34
N PHE A 38 -5.12 18.86 -6.28
CA PHE A 38 -6.34 18.35 -5.67
C PHE A 38 -7.61 18.71 -6.46
N THR A 39 -7.47 19.32 -7.64
CA THR A 39 -8.56 19.58 -8.60
C THR A 39 -8.45 18.72 -9.85
N LEU A 40 -7.43 17.86 -9.94
CA LEU A 40 -7.22 16.97 -11.08
C LEU A 40 -8.11 15.73 -10.93
N PRO A 41 -9.04 15.50 -11.87
CA PRO A 41 -10.07 14.49 -11.69
C PRO A 41 -9.55 13.06 -11.82
N GLN A 42 -8.37 12.86 -12.42
CA GLN A 42 -7.80 11.54 -12.68
C GLN A 42 -6.57 11.24 -11.83
N LEU A 43 -6.05 12.21 -11.05
CA LEU A 43 -4.86 12.01 -10.24
C LEU A 43 -5.18 11.04 -9.10
N ALA A 44 -4.56 9.87 -9.15
CA ALA A 44 -4.75 8.77 -8.21
C ALA A 44 -3.44 8.41 -7.48
N PHE A 45 -2.32 8.56 -8.17
CA PHE A 45 -1.01 8.15 -7.67
C PHE A 45 -0.10 9.38 -7.54
N LEU A 46 0.14 9.81 -6.31
CA LEU A 46 0.97 10.96 -5.99
C LEU A 46 2.04 10.54 -4.98
N SER A 47 3.31 10.74 -5.31
CA SER A 47 4.41 10.62 -4.35
C SER A 47 5.17 11.94 -4.25
N PHE A 48 5.55 12.33 -3.04
CA PHE A 48 6.27 13.58 -2.80
C PHE A 48 7.16 13.53 -1.55
N ALA A 49 7.56 12.33 -1.10
CA ALA A 49 8.51 12.14 -0.01
C ALA A 49 9.85 12.88 -0.27
N GLY A 50 10.60 13.20 0.78
CA GLY A 50 11.86 13.93 0.63
C GLY A 50 11.71 15.38 0.13
N ASN A 51 10.52 15.98 0.22
CA ASN A 51 10.30 17.42 0.01
C ASN A 51 10.14 18.15 1.35
N PRO A 52 10.48 19.45 1.44
CA PRO A 52 10.23 20.26 2.64
C PRO A 52 8.76 20.29 3.12
N CYS A 53 7.80 20.14 2.20
CA CYS A 53 6.37 20.04 2.53
C CYS A 53 5.94 18.65 3.03
N ALA A 54 6.74 17.61 2.79
CA ALA A 54 6.52 16.32 3.44
C ALA A 54 7.03 16.42 4.88
N SER A 55 6.32 15.79 5.82
CA SER A 55 6.75 15.80 7.21
C SER A 55 8.03 14.97 7.32
N SER A 56 9.14 15.61 7.69
CA SER A 56 10.31 14.86 8.10
C SER A 56 9.95 14.07 9.36
N SER A 57 10.19 12.76 9.35
CA SER A 57 10.05 11.86 10.50
C SER A 57 10.86 12.31 11.73
N SER A 58 11.73 13.32 11.60
CA SER A 58 12.47 13.95 12.70
C SER A 58 11.72 15.06 13.46
N ALA A 59 10.65 15.66 12.93
CA ALA A 59 10.07 16.88 13.52
C ALA A 59 9.00 16.65 14.60
N ASN A 60 8.31 15.50 14.57
CA ASN A 60 7.29 15.16 15.56
C ASN A 60 7.41 13.69 15.95
N GLY A 61 8.48 13.35 16.68
CA GLY A 61 8.68 12.09 17.40
C GLY A 61 7.79 10.93 16.95
N THR A 62 7.97 10.46 15.71
CA THR A 62 7.35 9.23 15.24
C THR A 62 7.85 8.17 16.20
N ARG A 63 6.99 7.79 17.14
CA ARG A 63 7.25 6.69 18.06
C ARG A 63 7.52 5.51 17.15
N THR A 64 8.76 5.03 17.15
CA THR A 64 9.07 3.70 16.64
C THR A 64 7.98 2.78 17.19
N PRO A 65 7.25 2.04 16.35
CA PRO A 65 6.24 1.11 16.80
C PRO A 65 6.74 0.34 18.02
N PHE A 66 5.92 0.33 19.08
CA PHE A 66 6.28 -0.35 20.31
C PHE A 66 6.53 -1.82 19.99
N GLY A 67 7.73 -2.33 20.26
CA GLY A 67 8.10 -3.73 20.00
C GLY A 67 8.96 -3.99 18.76
N LEU A 68 9.37 -2.98 18.00
CA LEU A 68 10.38 -3.17 16.94
C LEU A 68 11.71 -3.64 17.55
N ALA A 69 12.18 -4.79 17.10
CA ALA A 69 13.49 -5.29 17.49
C ALA A 69 14.61 -4.46 16.87
N HIS A 70 15.66 -4.20 17.65
CA HIS A 70 16.96 -3.80 17.13
C HIS A 70 17.74 -5.08 16.82
N VAL A 71 17.94 -5.38 15.55
CA VAL A 71 18.46 -6.67 15.09
C VAL A 71 19.91 -6.50 14.61
N PRO A 72 20.90 -7.04 15.35
CA PRO A 72 22.28 -7.09 14.88
C PRO A 72 22.36 -7.94 13.61
N TRP A 73 23.12 -7.49 12.61
CA TRP A 73 23.35 -8.26 11.39
C TRP A 73 23.93 -9.65 11.67
N SER A 74 24.74 -9.80 12.73
CA SER A 74 25.31 -11.08 13.14
C SER A 74 24.29 -12.15 13.50
N ASP A 75 23.06 -11.75 13.84
CA ASP A 75 22.00 -12.66 14.28
C ASP A 75 21.17 -13.17 13.10
N LEU A 76 21.46 -12.69 11.89
CA LEU A 76 20.76 -13.05 10.66
C LEU A 76 21.63 -13.97 9.80
N GLU A 77 21.08 -15.12 9.44
CA GLU A 77 21.66 -16.02 8.44
C GLU A 77 20.86 -15.93 7.14
N VAL A 78 21.31 -15.07 6.23
CA VAL A 78 20.65 -14.86 4.94
C VAL A 78 20.77 -16.11 4.07
N GLN A 79 19.64 -16.54 3.53
CA GLN A 79 19.51 -17.70 2.68
C GLN A 79 19.42 -17.28 1.20
N HIS A 80 18.27 -17.45 0.57
CA HIS A 80 18.06 -17.17 -0.85
C HIS A 80 17.24 -15.90 -1.07
N THR A 81 17.40 -15.29 -2.24
CA THR A 81 16.67 -14.09 -2.63
C THR A 81 15.23 -14.43 -2.99
N LEU A 82 14.28 -13.71 -2.38
CA LEU A 82 12.85 -13.77 -2.67
C LEU A 82 12.48 -12.82 -3.81
N GLY A 83 13.15 -11.67 -3.88
CA GLY A 83 12.95 -10.67 -4.93
C GLY A 83 13.99 -9.55 -4.88
N SER A 84 14.11 -8.80 -5.97
CA SER A 84 14.98 -7.62 -6.05
C SER A 84 14.27 -6.51 -6.80
N GLY A 85 14.27 -5.31 -6.24
CA GLY A 85 13.67 -4.12 -6.81
C GLY A 85 14.65 -2.95 -6.88
N ALA A 86 14.16 -1.77 -7.28
CA ALA A 86 14.98 -0.57 -7.41
C ALA A 86 15.53 -0.06 -6.06
N SER A 87 14.80 -0.27 -4.97
CA SER A 87 15.19 0.19 -3.63
C SER A 87 16.03 -0.81 -2.84
N GLY A 88 16.15 -2.07 -3.30
CA GLY A 88 16.87 -3.08 -2.53
C GLY A 88 16.61 -4.53 -2.92
N VAL A 89 17.18 -5.43 -2.11
CA VAL A 89 17.03 -6.88 -2.25
C VAL A 89 16.28 -7.43 -1.06
N ILE A 90 15.31 -8.30 -1.32
CA ILE A 90 14.55 -9.04 -0.33
C ILE A 90 15.00 -10.50 -0.36
N SER A 91 15.45 -11.01 0.78
CA SER A 91 15.92 -12.39 0.92
C SER A 91 15.26 -13.06 2.12
N GLN A 92 15.05 -14.37 2.03
CA GLN A 92 14.72 -15.17 3.20
C GLN A 92 15.96 -15.27 4.09
N ALA A 93 15.76 -15.26 5.40
CA ALA A 93 16.82 -15.43 6.39
C ALA A 93 16.32 -16.21 7.61
N LEU A 94 17.26 -16.80 8.34
CA LEU A 94 17.01 -17.32 9.68
C LEU A 94 17.45 -16.27 10.70
N TRP A 95 16.53 -15.83 11.55
CA TRP A 95 16.80 -14.90 12.63
C TRP A 95 16.98 -15.64 13.96
N LYS A 96 18.20 -15.61 14.48
CA LYS A 96 18.59 -16.25 15.75
C LYS A 96 18.34 -15.28 16.91
N GLN A 97 17.09 -15.16 17.36
CA GLN A 97 16.76 -14.27 18.48
C GLN A 97 17.43 -14.73 19.79
N THR A 98 17.55 -16.04 19.96
CA THR A 98 18.33 -16.67 21.04
C THR A 98 19.02 -17.94 20.50
N PRO A 99 19.97 -18.54 21.22
CA PRO A 99 20.57 -19.81 20.81
C PRO A 99 19.56 -20.96 20.63
N GLU A 100 18.36 -20.84 21.21
CA GLU A 100 17.32 -21.87 21.26
C GLU A 100 16.11 -21.52 20.39
N TYR A 101 15.99 -20.26 19.95
CA TYR A 101 14.86 -19.77 19.15
C TYR A 101 15.35 -19.15 17.85
N VAL A 102 15.01 -19.82 16.76
CA VAL A 102 15.30 -19.41 15.38
C VAL A 102 13.98 -19.28 14.63
N GLU A 103 13.79 -18.15 13.96
CA GLU A 103 12.60 -17.84 13.19
C GLU A 103 12.97 -17.61 11.72
N GLU A 104 12.14 -18.06 10.79
CA GLU A 104 12.28 -17.73 9.37
C GLU A 104 11.63 -16.37 9.09
N VAL A 105 12.41 -15.46 8.50
CA VAL A 105 12.00 -14.08 8.26
C VAL A 105 12.35 -13.65 6.84
N ALA A 106 11.71 -12.57 6.39
CA ALA A 106 12.15 -11.84 5.21
C ALA A 106 13.04 -10.66 5.64
N VAL A 107 14.17 -10.49 4.98
CA VAL A 107 15.08 -9.36 5.20
C VAL A 107 15.12 -8.52 3.94
N LYS A 108 14.79 -7.23 4.07
CA LYS A 108 14.95 -6.24 3.00
C LYS A 108 16.16 -5.37 3.30
N LEU A 109 17.16 -5.43 2.42
CA LEU A 109 18.35 -4.57 2.45
C LEU A 109 18.19 -3.45 1.45
N PHE A 110 18.19 -2.21 1.94
CA PHE A 110 17.98 -1.01 1.15
C PHE A 110 19.28 -0.54 0.53
N ARG A 111 19.32 -0.43 -0.80
CA ARG A 111 20.53 -0.08 -1.55
C ARG A 111 20.25 1.07 -2.52
N GLY A 112 21.30 1.85 -2.78
CA GLY A 112 21.23 3.01 -3.67
C GLY A 112 20.67 4.25 -2.97
N SER A 113 20.69 5.39 -3.67
CA SER A 113 20.36 6.69 -3.08
C SER A 113 19.00 7.26 -3.51
N LEU A 114 18.46 6.83 -4.65
CA LEU A 114 17.26 7.41 -5.24
C LEU A 114 16.61 6.47 -6.27
N THR A 115 15.30 6.30 -6.21
CA THR A 115 14.47 5.61 -7.20
C THR A 115 13.50 6.61 -7.87
N SER A 116 12.69 6.12 -8.82
CA SER A 116 11.60 6.91 -9.42
C SER A 116 10.50 7.29 -8.42
N ASP A 117 10.40 6.56 -7.32
CA ASP A 117 9.27 6.61 -6.39
C ASP A 117 9.65 7.34 -5.09
N GLY A 118 10.93 7.31 -4.72
CA GLY A 118 11.45 7.95 -3.52
C GLY A 118 12.90 7.59 -3.23
N THR A 119 13.38 7.92 -2.03
CA THR A 119 14.66 7.41 -1.54
C THR A 119 14.44 6.15 -0.70
N PRO A 120 15.39 5.21 -0.64
CA PRO A 120 15.27 4.04 0.25
C PRO A 120 15.11 4.42 1.73
N ALA A 121 15.66 5.56 2.15
CA ALA A 121 15.48 6.09 3.50
C ALA A 121 14.04 6.52 3.78
N ASP A 122 13.39 7.18 2.81
CA ASP A 122 11.97 7.57 2.92
C ASP A 122 11.06 6.34 2.99
N GLU A 123 11.31 5.34 2.14
CA GLU A 123 10.56 4.07 2.15
C GLU A 123 10.68 3.38 3.51
N MET A 124 11.91 3.22 4.03
CA MET A 124 12.13 2.62 5.34
C MET A 124 11.43 3.40 6.46
N ALA A 125 11.50 4.73 6.41
CA ALA A 125 10.81 5.58 7.38
C ALA A 125 9.29 5.39 7.33
N ALA A 126 8.71 5.30 6.13
CA ALA A 126 7.28 5.07 5.95
C ALA A 126 6.85 3.68 6.44
N CYS A 127 7.61 2.62 6.13
CA CYS A 127 7.35 1.27 6.66
C CYS A 127 7.36 1.24 8.19
N LEU A 128 8.33 1.93 8.81
CA LEU A 128 8.44 2.00 10.26
C LEU A 128 7.31 2.84 10.88
N ALA A 129 6.95 3.96 10.26
CA ALA A 129 5.90 4.84 10.75
C ALA A 129 4.49 4.24 10.58
N ALA A 130 4.29 3.38 9.58
CA ALA A 130 3.03 2.67 9.35
C ALA A 130 2.62 1.81 10.55
N GLY A 131 3.58 1.20 11.26
CA GLY A 131 3.29 0.31 12.38
C GLY A 131 2.58 -0.98 11.95
N CYS A 132 1.72 -1.52 12.81
CA CYS A 132 1.12 -2.84 12.59
C CYS A 132 -0.36 -2.73 12.20
N HIS A 133 -0.75 -3.46 11.16
CA HIS A 133 -2.13 -3.64 10.72
C HIS A 133 -2.23 -5.04 10.08
N GLU A 134 -3.38 -5.71 10.19
CA GLU A 134 -3.55 -7.10 9.72
C GLU A 134 -3.31 -7.26 8.21
N SER A 135 -3.69 -6.25 7.43
CA SER A 135 -3.50 -6.21 5.98
C SER A 135 -2.27 -5.42 5.51
N LEU A 136 -1.28 -5.22 6.39
CA LEU A 136 0.05 -4.71 6.03
C LEU A 136 1.11 -5.79 6.24
N ILE A 137 2.18 -5.78 5.45
CA ILE A 137 3.35 -6.62 5.74
C ILE A 137 4.00 -6.14 7.04
N THR A 138 3.97 -6.97 8.08
CA THR A 138 4.51 -6.63 9.40
C THR A 138 6.03 -6.45 9.37
N ILE A 139 6.49 -5.33 9.94
CA ILE A 139 7.89 -5.06 10.22
C ILE A 139 8.22 -5.56 11.63
N LEU A 140 9.16 -6.48 11.74
CA LEU A 140 9.58 -7.11 13.00
C LEU A 140 10.74 -6.35 13.67
N GLY A 141 11.63 -5.76 12.86
CA GLY A 141 12.79 -5.05 13.41
C GLY A 141 13.59 -4.28 12.38
N LYS A 142 14.50 -3.44 12.88
CA LYS A 142 15.49 -2.71 12.08
C LYS A 142 16.86 -3.34 12.25
N ILE A 143 17.54 -3.54 11.13
CA ILE A 143 18.89 -4.12 11.07
C ILE A 143 19.92 -3.04 11.36
N HIS A 144 20.96 -3.38 12.11
CA HIS A 144 22.14 -2.53 12.36
C HIS A 144 23.43 -3.36 12.35
N ASP A 145 24.58 -2.66 12.36
CA ASP A 145 25.93 -3.24 12.35
C ASP A 145 26.20 -4.09 11.10
N HIS A 146 25.63 -3.70 9.96
CA HIS A 146 25.91 -4.37 8.69
C HIS A 146 27.30 -3.95 8.18
N PRO A 147 28.17 -4.88 7.73
CA PRO A 147 29.54 -4.52 7.31
C PRO A 147 29.64 -3.49 6.18
N GLU A 148 28.62 -3.39 5.34
CA GLU A 148 28.50 -2.44 4.22
C GLU A 148 27.72 -1.15 4.55
N GLU A 149 27.35 -0.92 5.81
CA GLU A 149 26.54 0.24 6.25
C GLU A 149 27.25 1.60 6.05
N GLU A 150 28.58 1.63 6.07
CA GLU A 150 29.38 2.82 5.71
C GLU A 150 29.53 3.01 4.18
N GLY A 151 28.86 2.20 3.36
CA GLY A 151 29.01 2.11 1.92
C GLY A 151 27.73 2.42 1.13
N MET A 152 27.22 1.41 0.41
CA MET A 152 26.11 1.54 -0.54
C MET A 152 24.74 1.14 0.06
N LEU A 153 24.73 0.78 1.35
CA LEU A 153 23.56 0.29 2.07
C LEU A 153 22.99 1.42 2.93
N GLU A 154 21.72 1.76 2.72
CA GLU A 154 21.00 2.80 3.48
C GLU A 154 20.31 2.22 4.75
N GLY A 155 20.41 0.89 4.93
CA GLY A 155 19.99 0.15 6.10
C GLY A 155 19.18 -1.10 5.72
N GLY A 156 18.50 -1.70 6.71
CA GLY A 156 17.74 -2.93 6.49
C GLY A 156 16.58 -3.12 7.46
N LEU A 157 15.58 -3.86 7.01
CA LEU A 157 14.41 -4.24 7.80
C LEU A 157 14.29 -5.77 7.86
N VAL A 158 13.88 -6.26 9.04
CA VAL A 158 13.37 -7.61 9.23
C VAL A 158 11.85 -7.54 9.18
N MET A 159 11.24 -8.39 8.36
CA MET A 159 9.82 -8.41 8.04
C MET A 159 9.29 -9.82 8.22
N GLN A 160 7.97 -9.96 8.40
CA GLN A 160 7.33 -11.28 8.40
C GLN A 160 7.64 -12.02 7.09
N LEU A 161 7.95 -13.32 7.18
CA LEU A 161 8.03 -14.16 5.99
C LEU A 161 6.61 -14.44 5.51
N ILE A 162 6.34 -14.16 4.23
CA ILE A 162 5.02 -14.33 3.66
C ILE A 162 4.82 -15.81 3.26
N PRO A 163 3.71 -16.46 3.65
CA PRO A 163 3.44 -17.84 3.25
C PRO A 163 3.31 -17.99 1.73
N ASP A 164 3.71 -19.15 1.21
CA ASP A 164 3.65 -19.46 -0.23
C ASP A 164 2.23 -19.42 -0.82
N SER A 165 1.19 -19.50 0.01
CA SER A 165 -0.21 -19.37 -0.42
C SER A 165 -0.55 -17.97 -0.93
N TYR A 166 0.20 -16.94 -0.50
CA TYR A 166 0.02 -15.59 -0.97
C TYR A 166 0.70 -15.39 -2.32
N LYS A 167 -0.05 -14.83 -3.27
CA LYS A 167 0.43 -14.49 -4.61
C LYS A 167 0.18 -13.03 -4.90
N VAL A 168 1.04 -12.43 -5.72
CA VAL A 168 0.83 -11.06 -6.20
C VAL A 168 -0.51 -11.00 -6.95
N LEU A 169 -1.36 -10.03 -6.57
CA LEU A 169 -2.75 -9.96 -7.04
C LEU A 169 -2.84 -9.56 -8.52
N GLY A 170 -1.95 -8.68 -8.98
CA GLY A 170 -1.87 -8.23 -10.38
C GLY A 170 -0.43 -8.11 -10.87
N GLN A 171 -0.25 -7.93 -12.18
CA GLN A 171 1.05 -7.59 -12.77
C GLN A 171 1.15 -6.07 -12.97
N PRO A 172 2.37 -5.48 -12.90
CA PRO A 172 2.54 -4.04 -13.07
C PRO A 172 1.97 -3.51 -14.40
N PRO A 173 1.64 -2.20 -14.49
CA PRO A 173 1.11 -1.61 -15.69
C PRO A 173 2.07 -1.73 -16.88
N SER A 174 1.52 -1.74 -18.09
CA SER A 174 2.31 -1.65 -19.33
C SER A 174 2.22 -0.26 -19.97
N LEU A 175 2.99 -0.04 -21.03
CA LEU A 175 2.85 1.17 -21.84
C LEU A 175 1.46 1.32 -22.46
N ASP A 176 0.73 0.22 -22.65
CA ASP A 176 -0.62 0.22 -23.22
C ASP A 176 -1.68 0.56 -22.16
N THR A 177 -1.55 0.01 -20.95
CA THR A 177 -2.50 0.26 -19.86
C THR A 177 -2.20 1.51 -19.05
N CYS A 178 -0.98 2.04 -19.19
CA CYS A 178 -0.44 3.24 -18.53
C CYS A 178 -0.42 3.16 -17.00
N THR A 179 -1.58 3.22 -16.36
CA THR A 179 -1.77 3.27 -14.89
C THR A 179 -2.77 2.23 -14.41
N ARG A 180 -3.00 1.16 -15.18
CA ARG A 180 -3.83 0.03 -14.77
C ARG A 180 -3.02 -1.25 -14.81
N ASP A 181 -3.15 -2.05 -13.76
CA ASP A 181 -2.47 -3.33 -13.65
C ASP A 181 -3.04 -4.34 -14.63
N LEU A 182 -2.23 -5.35 -14.92
CA LEU A 182 -2.57 -6.43 -15.83
C LEU A 182 -3.01 -7.67 -15.07
N PHE A 183 -4.06 -8.29 -15.56
CA PHE A 183 -4.61 -9.56 -15.05
C PHE A 183 -4.75 -10.55 -16.21
N PRO A 184 -3.68 -11.28 -16.59
CA PRO A 184 -3.69 -12.10 -17.79
C PRO A 184 -4.75 -13.21 -17.67
N SER A 185 -5.73 -13.20 -18.58
CA SER A 185 -6.94 -14.04 -18.49
C SER A 185 -6.67 -15.54 -18.52
N GLU A 186 -5.56 -15.97 -19.10
CA GLU A 186 -5.18 -17.39 -19.21
C GLU A 186 -4.59 -17.95 -17.91
N SER A 187 -4.08 -17.09 -17.02
CA SER A 187 -3.45 -17.46 -15.75
C SER A 187 -4.19 -16.94 -14.51
N THR A 188 -5.15 -16.03 -14.70
CA THR A 188 -5.87 -15.40 -13.59
C THR A 188 -7.11 -16.21 -13.27
N GLU A 189 -7.05 -17.00 -12.20
CA GLU A 189 -8.23 -17.73 -11.75
C GLU A 189 -9.27 -16.76 -11.19
N ARG A 190 -10.52 -16.98 -11.57
CA ARG A 190 -11.66 -16.17 -11.13
C ARG A 190 -11.84 -16.22 -9.62
N LEU A 191 -12.37 -15.13 -9.07
CA LEU A 191 -12.64 -14.97 -7.64
C LEU A 191 -14.14 -14.94 -7.37
N GLN A 192 -14.52 -15.23 -6.12
CA GLN A 192 -15.87 -15.02 -5.63
C GLN A 192 -16.01 -13.59 -5.09
N THR A 193 -17.22 -13.03 -5.15
CA THR A 193 -17.55 -11.69 -4.68
C THR A 193 -17.25 -11.54 -3.18
N GLY A 194 -17.54 -12.56 -2.38
CA GLY A 194 -17.19 -12.56 -0.95
C GLY A 194 -15.68 -12.55 -0.67
N THR A 195 -14.89 -13.20 -1.53
CA THR A 195 -13.42 -13.20 -1.43
C THR A 195 -12.86 -11.81 -1.69
N ILE A 196 -13.28 -11.17 -2.80
CA ILE A 196 -12.82 -9.81 -3.10
C ILE A 196 -13.29 -8.82 -2.06
N LEU A 197 -14.52 -8.95 -1.52
CA LEU A 197 -15.03 -8.09 -0.46
C LEU A 197 -14.13 -8.14 0.77
N SER A 198 -13.74 -9.35 1.20
CA SER A 198 -12.87 -9.54 2.36
C SER A 198 -11.49 -8.91 2.14
N MET A 199 -10.88 -9.14 0.97
CA MET A 199 -9.60 -8.54 0.59
C MET A 199 -9.67 -7.01 0.52
N LEU A 200 -10.69 -6.46 -0.14
CA LEU A 200 -10.89 -5.01 -0.29
C LEU A 200 -11.15 -4.33 1.05
N THR A 201 -11.87 -4.99 1.96
CA THR A 201 -12.07 -4.49 3.33
C THR A 201 -10.71 -4.36 4.04
N GLY A 202 -9.89 -5.40 4.01
CA GLY A 202 -8.56 -5.37 4.62
C GLY A 202 -7.67 -4.26 4.04
N ILE A 203 -7.67 -4.09 2.72
CA ILE A 203 -6.92 -3.02 2.04
C ILE A 203 -7.45 -1.63 2.38
N ALA A 204 -8.77 -1.43 2.43
CA ALA A 204 -9.37 -0.17 2.86
C ALA A 204 -9.02 0.14 4.33
N GLY A 205 -9.03 -0.86 5.20
CA GLY A 205 -8.60 -0.72 6.60
C GLY A 205 -7.13 -0.36 6.73
N ALA A 206 -6.25 -0.99 5.94
CA ALA A 206 -4.83 -0.65 5.89
C ALA A 206 -4.62 0.80 5.43
N ALA A 207 -5.35 1.24 4.40
CA ALA A 207 -5.28 2.62 3.93
C ALA A 207 -5.80 3.62 4.97
N ALA A 208 -6.96 3.36 5.60
CA ALA A 208 -7.48 4.17 6.70
C ALA A 208 -6.46 4.32 7.83
N HIS A 209 -5.83 3.20 8.22
CA HIS A 209 -4.80 3.15 9.26
C HIS A 209 -3.54 3.98 8.90
N LEU A 210 -3.13 3.97 7.63
CA LEU A 210 -2.02 4.81 7.14
C LEU A 210 -2.38 6.29 7.16
N HIS A 211 -3.58 6.65 6.71
CA HIS A 211 -4.05 8.04 6.70
C HIS A 211 -4.24 8.61 8.11
N GLU A 212 -4.72 7.81 9.07
CA GLU A 212 -4.76 8.18 10.49
C GLU A 212 -3.37 8.57 11.04
N ARG A 213 -2.31 7.98 10.47
CA ARG A 213 -0.90 8.25 10.82
C ARG A 213 -0.26 9.34 9.95
N GLY A 214 -1.01 9.97 9.06
CA GLY A 214 -0.49 10.98 8.15
C GLY A 214 0.47 10.41 7.11
N ILE A 215 0.20 9.19 6.63
CA ILE A 215 0.97 8.47 5.62
C ILE A 215 0.05 8.21 4.43
N ALA A 216 0.51 8.56 3.22
CA ALA A 216 -0.11 8.13 1.97
C ALA A 216 0.78 7.05 1.36
N HIS A 217 0.20 5.97 0.83
CA HIS A 217 0.98 4.92 0.19
C HIS A 217 1.53 5.37 -1.17
N GLY A 218 0.74 6.16 -1.91
CA GLY A 218 1.12 6.79 -3.17
C GLY A 218 1.23 5.83 -4.35
N ASP A 219 0.96 4.53 -4.14
CA ASP A 219 1.10 3.46 -5.14
C ASP A 219 0.19 2.26 -4.86
N LEU A 220 -1.07 2.54 -4.51
CA LEU A 220 -2.05 1.51 -4.19
C LEU A 220 -2.51 0.74 -5.44
N TYR A 221 -1.72 -0.24 -5.83
CA TYR A 221 -1.88 -1.10 -7.00
C TYR A 221 -2.01 -2.58 -6.62
N ALA A 222 -2.59 -3.40 -7.49
CA ALA A 222 -2.72 -4.83 -7.29
C ALA A 222 -1.36 -5.55 -7.32
N HIS A 223 -0.37 -5.06 -8.06
CA HIS A 223 0.98 -5.63 -8.04
C HIS A 223 1.74 -5.39 -6.73
N ASN A 224 1.28 -4.44 -5.90
CA ASN A 224 1.80 -4.18 -4.56
C ASN A 224 1.00 -4.92 -3.47
N ILE A 225 0.04 -5.76 -3.86
CA ILE A 225 -0.81 -6.53 -2.95
C ILE A 225 -0.52 -8.03 -3.12
N LEU A 226 -0.23 -8.69 -2.01
CA LEU A 226 -0.15 -10.14 -1.91
C LEU A 226 -1.48 -10.68 -1.38
N ALA A 227 -2.11 -11.60 -2.10
CA ALA A 227 -3.43 -12.13 -1.76
C ALA A 227 -3.41 -13.65 -1.57
N SER A 228 -4.07 -14.12 -0.52
CA SER A 228 -4.40 -15.53 -0.28
C SER A 228 -5.88 -15.74 -0.57
N LYS A 229 -6.18 -16.52 -1.63
CA LYS A 229 -7.55 -16.84 -2.01
C LYS A 229 -8.22 -17.77 -0.99
N GLU A 230 -7.45 -18.72 -0.46
CA GLU A 230 -7.91 -19.68 0.55
C GLU A 230 -8.36 -18.96 1.82
N ASP A 231 -7.58 -17.97 2.27
CA ASP A 231 -7.88 -17.20 3.48
C ASP A 231 -8.84 -16.02 3.21
N ALA A 232 -9.10 -15.70 1.94
CA ALA A 232 -9.75 -14.46 1.53
C ALA A 232 -9.11 -13.21 2.14
N HIS A 233 -7.77 -13.18 2.19
CA HIS A 233 -7.00 -12.13 2.86
C HIS A 233 -5.97 -11.50 1.91
N ALA A 234 -5.64 -10.23 2.15
CA ALA A 234 -4.70 -9.46 1.36
C ALA A 234 -3.73 -8.68 2.26
N LEU A 235 -2.49 -8.59 1.81
CA LEU A 235 -1.40 -7.86 2.46
C LEU A 235 -0.87 -6.82 1.49
N LEU A 236 -0.96 -5.55 1.88
CA LEU A 236 -0.37 -4.43 1.16
C LEU A 236 1.10 -4.27 1.56
N GLY A 237 1.96 -4.09 0.56
CA GLY A 237 3.39 -3.83 0.72
C GLY A 237 3.90 -2.82 -0.31
N ASP A 238 5.23 -2.69 -0.38
CA ASP A 238 5.95 -1.72 -1.22
C ASP A 238 5.65 -0.24 -0.92
N PHE A 239 6.39 0.31 0.03
CA PHE A 239 6.27 1.70 0.45
C PHE A 239 7.22 2.63 -0.33
N GLY A 240 7.74 2.19 -1.48
CA GLY A 240 8.73 2.96 -2.26
C GLY A 240 8.25 4.36 -2.65
N ALA A 241 6.94 4.53 -2.87
CA ALA A 241 6.30 5.80 -3.19
C ALA A 241 5.65 6.49 -1.98
N ALA A 242 5.68 5.86 -0.81
CA ALA A 242 4.93 6.31 0.35
C ALA A 242 5.46 7.66 0.85
N THR A 243 4.55 8.51 1.32
CA THR A 243 4.89 9.83 1.81
C THR A 243 4.30 10.04 3.19
N ILE A 244 5.17 10.33 4.16
CA ILE A 244 4.76 10.83 5.48
C ILE A 244 4.48 12.33 5.33
N TYR A 245 3.22 12.73 5.35
CA TYR A 245 2.80 14.14 5.26
C TYR A 245 2.41 14.74 6.62
N GLY A 246 2.23 13.90 7.65
CA GLY A 246 1.85 14.31 9.00
C GLY A 246 0.35 14.48 9.17
N VAL A 247 -0.09 14.85 10.37
CA VAL A 247 -1.52 15.00 10.71
C VAL A 247 -1.77 16.42 11.25
N GLY A 248 -2.94 16.97 10.93
CA GLY A 248 -3.36 18.31 11.35
C GLY A 248 -3.15 19.39 10.29
N SER A 249 -2.90 19.04 9.03
CA SER A 249 -2.87 20.00 7.93
C SER A 249 -4.25 20.10 7.25
N GLU A 250 -4.55 21.25 6.64
CA GLU A 250 -5.79 21.42 5.86
C GLU A 250 -5.87 20.45 4.65
N ARG A 251 -4.74 19.86 4.24
CA ARG A 251 -4.61 19.03 3.03
C ARG A 251 -4.67 17.53 3.30
N ASP A 252 -4.75 17.11 4.56
CA ASP A 252 -4.77 15.68 4.93
C ASP A 252 -5.91 14.95 4.22
N CYS A 253 -7.11 15.55 4.25
CA CYS A 253 -8.31 15.05 3.59
C CYS A 253 -8.18 15.02 2.06
N GLU A 254 -7.50 16.00 1.46
CA GLU A 254 -7.34 16.05 -0.01
C GLU A 254 -6.37 14.99 -0.52
N ILE A 255 -5.28 14.72 0.23
CA ILE A 255 -4.32 13.66 -0.10
C ILE A 255 -5.00 12.29 -0.03
N GLU A 256 -5.75 12.03 1.03
CA GLU A 256 -6.55 10.81 1.17
C GLU A 256 -7.50 10.60 -0.02
N LYS A 257 -8.22 11.65 -0.42
CA LYS A 257 -9.17 11.57 -1.53
C LYS A 257 -8.50 11.34 -2.90
N LEU A 258 -7.23 11.68 -3.08
CA LEU A 258 -6.49 11.24 -4.27
C LEU A 258 -6.26 9.73 -4.24
N GLU A 259 -5.81 9.18 -3.11
CA GLU A 259 -5.54 7.75 -2.93
C GLU A 259 -6.82 6.90 -2.98
N VAL A 260 -7.98 7.46 -2.59
CA VAL A 260 -9.29 6.83 -2.76
C VAL A 260 -9.62 6.54 -4.23
N LEU A 261 -9.13 7.35 -5.19
CA LEU A 261 -9.29 7.03 -6.61
C LEU A 261 -8.42 5.84 -7.02
N ALA A 262 -7.22 5.69 -6.45
CA ALA A 262 -6.40 4.49 -6.66
C ALA A 262 -7.10 3.24 -6.12
N PHE A 263 -7.73 3.34 -4.94
CA PHE A 263 -8.58 2.26 -4.42
C PHE A 263 -9.77 1.97 -5.34
N ALA A 264 -10.41 2.98 -5.92
CA ALA A 264 -11.50 2.80 -6.88
C ALA A 264 -11.06 2.04 -8.14
N HIS A 265 -9.83 2.27 -8.61
CA HIS A 265 -9.22 1.53 -9.70
C HIS A 265 -8.98 0.06 -9.31
N LEU A 266 -8.38 -0.19 -8.14
CA LEU A 266 -8.18 -1.54 -7.62
C LEU A 266 -9.51 -2.30 -7.47
N LEU A 267 -10.53 -1.65 -6.91
CA LEU A 267 -11.88 -2.21 -6.75
C LEU A 267 -12.49 -2.61 -8.09
N GLU A 268 -12.40 -1.73 -9.10
CA GLU A 268 -12.85 -2.02 -10.46
C GLU A 268 -12.09 -3.20 -11.08
N ASP A 269 -10.76 -3.24 -10.93
CA ASP A 269 -9.92 -4.33 -11.42
C ASP A 269 -10.32 -5.66 -10.78
N MET A 270 -10.49 -5.70 -9.46
CA MET A 270 -10.91 -6.90 -8.73
C MET A 270 -12.33 -7.35 -9.09
N LEU A 271 -13.26 -6.41 -9.34
CA LEU A 271 -14.61 -6.73 -9.84
C LEU A 271 -14.58 -7.36 -11.24
N GLY A 272 -13.57 -7.03 -12.05
CA GLY A 272 -13.30 -7.68 -13.33
C GLY A 272 -12.85 -9.14 -13.20
N LEU A 273 -12.35 -9.56 -12.03
CA LEU A 273 -11.89 -10.93 -11.76
C LEU A 273 -12.99 -11.86 -11.25
N VAL A 274 -14.16 -11.34 -10.92
CA VAL A 274 -15.27 -12.15 -10.37
C VAL A 274 -15.79 -13.12 -11.43
N SER A 275 -16.09 -14.37 -11.03
CA SER A 275 -16.72 -15.36 -11.93
C SER A 275 -18.15 -14.94 -12.31
N GLU A 276 -18.52 -15.11 -13.57
CA GLU A 276 -19.88 -14.79 -14.05
C GLU A 276 -20.97 -15.65 -13.40
N ASP A 277 -20.62 -16.86 -12.96
CA ASP A 277 -21.53 -17.78 -12.28
C ASP A 277 -21.87 -17.36 -10.84
N ASP A 278 -21.11 -16.42 -10.26
CA ASP A 278 -21.29 -15.98 -8.87
C ASP A 278 -22.60 -15.18 -8.68
N ASP A 279 -23.09 -14.55 -9.75
CA ASP A 279 -24.39 -13.85 -9.76
C ASP A 279 -25.59 -14.82 -9.75
N SER A 280 -25.37 -16.14 -9.91
CA SER A 280 -26.45 -17.14 -10.03
C SER A 280 -26.74 -17.94 -8.74
N ALA A 281 -25.94 -17.74 -7.69
CA ALA A 281 -25.98 -18.57 -6.47
C ALA A 281 -26.81 -17.97 -5.31
N GLU A 282 -27.33 -16.75 -5.42
CA GLU A 282 -28.22 -16.19 -4.39
C GLU A 282 -29.66 -16.68 -4.63
N GLY A 283 -30.03 -17.69 -3.83
CA GLY A 283 -31.34 -18.33 -3.89
C GLY A 283 -32.51 -17.37 -3.70
N GLU A 284 -33.63 -17.75 -4.33
CA GLU A 284 -34.93 -17.10 -4.22
C GLU A 284 -35.32 -16.83 -2.76
N GLY A 285 -35.21 -15.56 -2.33
CA GLY A 285 -35.93 -15.05 -1.16
C GLY A 285 -35.12 -14.31 -0.11
N VAL A 286 -34.58 -13.13 -0.45
CA VAL A 286 -34.62 -11.87 0.32
C VAL A 286 -34.40 -10.74 -0.71
N GLU A 287 -35.08 -9.59 -0.58
CA GLU A 287 -34.88 -8.38 -1.40
C GLU A 287 -33.50 -7.69 -1.14
N SER A 288 -32.41 -8.45 -1.05
CA SER A 288 -31.06 -7.89 -0.98
C SER A 288 -30.56 -7.57 -2.38
N GLU A 289 -30.11 -6.34 -2.57
CA GLU A 289 -29.37 -5.95 -3.76
C GLU A 289 -28.10 -6.81 -3.91
N PRO A 290 -27.79 -7.35 -5.10
CA PRO A 290 -26.64 -8.23 -5.27
C PRO A 290 -25.36 -7.57 -4.75
N LEU A 291 -24.57 -8.28 -3.96
CA LEU A 291 -23.35 -7.74 -3.35
C LEU A 291 -22.42 -7.07 -4.39
N ARG A 292 -22.31 -7.68 -5.58
CA ARG A 292 -21.57 -7.16 -6.72
C ARG A 292 -22.05 -5.77 -7.16
N LYS A 293 -23.36 -5.51 -7.10
CA LYS A 293 -23.94 -4.20 -7.44
C LYS A 293 -23.56 -3.15 -6.39
N ARG A 294 -23.62 -3.49 -5.10
CA ARG A 294 -23.20 -2.59 -4.01
C ARG A 294 -21.72 -2.21 -4.12
N LEU A 295 -20.84 -3.15 -4.46
CA LEU A 295 -19.42 -2.87 -4.73
C LEU A 295 -19.22 -1.91 -5.91
N TRP A 296 -19.98 -2.07 -7.00
CA TRP A 296 -19.95 -1.13 -8.13
C TRP A 296 -20.47 0.26 -7.77
N GLU A 297 -21.44 0.37 -6.86
CA GLU A 297 -21.93 1.65 -6.38
C GLU A 297 -20.88 2.36 -5.51
N LEU A 298 -20.21 1.62 -4.62
CA LEU A 298 -19.07 2.13 -3.87
C LEU A 298 -17.94 2.61 -4.80
N GLN A 299 -17.61 1.81 -5.82
CA GLN A 299 -16.61 2.19 -6.83
C GLN A 299 -16.95 3.52 -7.51
N LYS A 300 -18.23 3.76 -7.85
CA LYS A 300 -18.69 5.02 -8.44
C LYS A 300 -18.59 6.20 -7.49
N LYS A 301 -18.82 5.99 -6.19
CA LYS A 301 -18.63 7.04 -5.16
C LYS A 301 -17.15 7.39 -5.03
N CYS A 302 -16.26 6.41 -5.05
CA CYS A 302 -14.81 6.63 -4.93
C CYS A 302 -14.17 7.23 -6.19
N SER A 303 -14.76 7.01 -7.37
CA SER A 303 -14.21 7.46 -8.67
C SER A 303 -14.80 8.77 -9.19
N VAL A 304 -15.53 9.54 -8.36
CA VAL A 304 -16.08 10.83 -8.80
C VAL A 304 -14.97 11.81 -9.23
N PRO A 305 -15.17 12.60 -10.30
CA PRO A 305 -14.15 13.54 -10.80
C PRO A 305 -13.82 14.67 -9.81
N ASP A 306 -14.79 15.06 -8.99
CA ASP A 306 -14.57 16.04 -7.92
C ASP A 306 -13.86 15.35 -6.75
N VAL A 307 -12.58 15.68 -6.54
CA VAL A 307 -11.76 15.07 -5.48
C VAL A 307 -12.44 15.24 -4.13
N GLY A 308 -13.00 16.43 -3.84
CA GLY A 308 -13.68 16.72 -2.57
C GLY A 308 -14.93 15.88 -2.32
N GLY A 309 -15.57 15.36 -3.37
CA GLY A 309 -16.77 14.53 -3.30
C GLY A 309 -16.52 13.04 -3.05
N ARG A 310 -15.25 12.59 -3.05
CA ARG A 310 -14.89 11.21 -2.72
C ARG A 310 -15.01 10.97 -1.21
N PRO A 311 -15.44 9.78 -0.76
CA PRO A 311 -15.45 9.43 0.65
C PRO A 311 -14.03 9.31 1.22
N SER A 312 -13.90 9.32 2.54
CA SER A 312 -12.70 8.91 3.26
C SER A 312 -12.55 7.38 3.28
N PHE A 313 -11.37 6.85 3.61
CA PHE A 313 -11.18 5.41 3.80
C PHE A 313 -11.94 4.88 5.01
N GLU A 314 -12.19 5.69 6.05
CA GLU A 314 -13.04 5.32 7.18
C GLU A 314 -14.47 5.06 6.71
N GLU A 315 -15.07 5.97 5.93
CA GLU A 315 -16.42 5.79 5.35
C GLU A 315 -16.48 4.59 4.38
N ILE A 316 -15.43 4.37 3.58
CA ILE A 316 -15.33 3.20 2.69
C ILE A 316 -15.30 1.90 3.50
N LEU A 317 -14.50 1.87 4.56
CA LEU A 317 -14.37 0.70 5.44
C LEU A 317 -15.70 0.36 6.09
N GLU A 318 -16.40 1.35 6.66
CA GLU A 318 -17.74 1.17 7.24
C GLU A 318 -18.74 0.60 6.21
N GLU A 319 -18.71 1.09 4.96
CA GLU A 319 -19.59 0.60 3.90
C GLU A 319 -19.28 -0.85 3.52
N LEU A 320 -18.00 -1.23 3.44
CA LEU A 320 -17.53 -2.59 3.15
C LEU A 320 -17.84 -3.57 4.30
N GLU A 321 -17.60 -3.18 5.54
CA GLU A 321 -17.97 -3.99 6.72
C GLU A 321 -19.49 -4.21 6.79
N GLY A 322 -20.27 -3.17 6.46
CA GLY A 322 -21.72 -3.26 6.31
C GLY A 322 -22.18 -4.19 5.17
N MET A 323 -21.31 -4.51 4.20
CA MET A 323 -21.57 -5.52 3.18
C MET A 323 -21.29 -6.95 3.66
N MET A 324 -20.34 -7.16 4.59
CA MET A 324 -19.97 -8.48 5.10
C MET A 324 -21.02 -9.11 6.04
N GLY A 325 -21.88 -8.28 6.64
CA GLY A 325 -22.88 -8.71 7.64
C GLY A 325 -22.25 -9.22 8.95
N TRP A 326 -23.07 -9.42 9.99
CA TRP A 326 -22.61 -9.78 11.35
C TRP A 326 -21.77 -11.07 11.46
N ARG A 327 -21.67 -11.89 10.41
CA ARG A 327 -20.83 -13.11 10.40
C ARG A 327 -19.36 -12.86 10.03
N GLY A 328 -19.02 -11.71 9.44
CA GLY A 328 -17.64 -11.37 9.06
C GLY A 328 -16.78 -10.81 10.21
N MET A 329 -17.40 -10.19 11.22
CA MET A 329 -16.71 -9.46 12.30
C MET A 329 -16.07 -10.33 13.40
N MET A 330 -16.18 -11.66 13.35
CA MET A 330 -15.49 -12.57 14.28
C MET A 330 -14.52 -13.49 13.55
N ARG A 331 -13.38 -12.96 13.12
CA ARG A 331 -12.17 -13.78 12.95
C ARG A 331 -11.24 -13.49 14.12
N ILE A 332 -11.52 -14.11 15.26
CA ILE A 332 -10.50 -14.28 16.30
C ILE A 332 -9.45 -15.23 15.71
N PRO A 333 -8.18 -14.85 15.60
CA PRO A 333 -7.14 -15.78 15.15
C PRO A 333 -7.16 -17.00 16.05
N THR A 334 -7.37 -18.18 15.48
CA THR A 334 -7.16 -19.42 16.21
C THR A 334 -5.69 -19.50 16.56
N ILE A 335 -5.36 -19.23 17.82
CA ILE A 335 -4.05 -19.50 18.39
C ILE A 335 -3.83 -21.01 18.26
N PRO A 336 -2.83 -21.50 17.51
CA PRO A 336 -2.50 -22.91 17.52
C PRO A 336 -1.99 -23.27 18.93
N ASN A 337 -2.61 -24.29 19.53
CA ASN A 337 -2.12 -24.94 20.75
C ASN A 337 -0.78 -25.64 20.53
#